data_AF-A0A074ZN69-F1
#
_entry.id   AF-A0A074ZN69-F1
#
_cell.length_a   1.000
_cell.length_b   1.000
_cell.length_c   1.000
_cell.angle_alpha   90.00
_cell.angle_beta   90.00
_cell.angle_gamma   90.00
#
_symmetry.space_group_name_H-M   'P 1'
#
loop_
_entity.id
_entity.type
_entity.pdbx_description
1 polymer ?
#
loop_
_entity_poly.entity_id
_entity_poly.type
_entity_poly.pdbx_seq_one_letter_code
_entity_poly.pdbx_strand_id
1 'polypeptide(L)'
;MRDYVGRIPLIIAQLDAEVRIVTSRLEVCSYSGFKVYPGHGKRAIRLDGRGFYFINSKCERSHYLKRNPREICWTVLYRRKNKKGLSEEQSKKRTKRSTKTTRAIAGASLAEIMAKRNQKPEVRKAMRDQAIRAAKDKQRQKELEKKAKKMEAKKKPAAAQPKQKPTKITQKAAPRVGGKR
;
A
#
# COMPACT_ATOMS: atom_id res chain seq x y z
N MET A 1 8.49 64.25 -17.24
CA MET A 1 8.72 63.71 -15.88
C MET A 1 8.81 62.19 -15.97
N ARG A 2 9.96 61.57 -16.29
CA ARG A 2 11.12 61.27 -15.41
C ARG A 2 10.72 60.54 -14.10
N ASP A 3 10.54 59.24 -14.24
CA ASP A 3 11.18 58.17 -13.45
C ASP A 3 11.32 58.38 -11.94
N TYR A 4 10.33 57.94 -11.15
CA TYR A 4 10.50 57.79 -9.69
C TYR A 4 9.60 56.70 -9.08
N VAL A 5 9.43 55.55 -9.74
CA VAL A 5 8.71 54.41 -9.13
C VAL A 5 9.40 53.10 -9.52
N GLY A 6 10.60 52.84 -8.99
CA GLY A 6 11.30 51.61 -9.35
C GLY A 6 12.68 51.35 -8.76
N ARG A 7 13.08 52.02 -7.67
CA ARG A 7 14.44 51.88 -7.13
C ARG A 7 14.49 51.79 -5.60
N ILE A 8 13.58 51.02 -5.01
CA ILE A 8 13.63 50.65 -3.59
C ILE A 8 13.31 49.15 -3.42
N PRO A 9 14.11 48.22 -4.00
CA PRO A 9 14.20 46.90 -3.36
C PRO A 9 15.65 46.37 -3.25
N LEU A 10 16.68 47.22 -3.37
CA LEU A 10 18.07 46.76 -3.33
C LEU A 10 18.87 47.17 -2.09
N ILE A 11 18.38 48.08 -1.25
CA ILE A 11 19.12 48.49 -0.04
C ILE A 11 18.80 47.57 1.16
N ILE A 12 17.60 46.99 1.22
CA ILE A 12 17.24 46.08 2.33
C ILE A 12 17.85 44.68 2.13
N ALA A 13 18.05 44.24 0.89
CA ALA A 13 18.67 42.93 0.59
C ALA A 13 20.20 42.88 0.83
N GLN A 14 20.85 44.04 1.02
CA GLN A 14 22.29 44.13 1.21
C GLN A 14 22.71 44.14 2.70
N LEU A 15 21.78 44.32 3.63
CA LEU A 15 22.05 44.38 5.08
C LEU A 15 21.80 43.05 5.83
N ASP A 16 21.46 41.98 5.12
CA ASP A 16 21.45 40.60 5.65
C ASP A 16 22.77 39.84 5.34
N ALA A 17 23.80 40.53 4.86
CA ALA A 17 25.04 39.94 4.36
C ALA A 17 26.30 40.24 5.21
N GLU A 18 26.15 40.75 6.44
CA GLU A 18 27.29 41.08 7.30
C GLU A 18 27.20 40.54 8.74
N VAL A 19 26.60 39.36 8.92
CA VAL A 19 26.96 38.50 10.04
C VAL A 19 27.62 37.25 9.47
N ARG A 20 28.95 37.29 9.36
CA ARG A 20 29.78 36.08 9.25
C ARG A 20 29.63 35.29 10.55
N ILE A 21 28.48 34.63 10.73
CA ILE A 21 28.36 33.51 11.65
C ILE A 21 29.29 32.47 11.07
N VAL A 22 30.46 32.29 11.68
CA VAL A 22 31.34 31.14 11.43
C VAL A 22 30.42 29.92 11.34
N THR A 23 30.35 29.27 10.17
CA THR A 23 29.50 28.12 9.88
C THR A 23 30.00 26.87 10.61
N SER A 24 30.23 27.01 11.91
CA SER A 24 30.50 25.93 12.82
C SER A 24 29.20 25.18 13.08
N ARG A 25 29.25 23.86 12.97
CA ARG A 25 28.12 22.97 13.27
C ARG A 25 27.62 23.25 14.69
N LEU A 26 26.37 23.73 14.80
CA LEU A 26 25.73 23.93 16.10
C LEU A 26 25.38 22.59 16.71
N GLU A 27 25.89 22.36 17.92
CA GLU A 27 25.57 21.16 18.69
C GLU A 27 24.30 21.40 19.50
N VAL A 28 23.62 20.32 19.88
CA VAL A 28 22.41 20.40 20.71
C VAL A 28 22.72 19.83 22.08
N CYS A 29 22.38 20.58 23.13
CA CYS A 29 22.53 20.12 24.50
C CYS A 29 21.67 18.87 24.72
N SER A 30 22.28 17.78 25.16
CA SER A 30 21.62 16.49 25.35
C SER A 30 20.58 16.52 26.48
N TYR A 31 20.71 17.44 27.43
CA TYR A 31 19.77 17.57 28.56
C TYR A 31 18.64 18.54 28.27
N SER A 32 18.98 19.79 27.92
CA SER A 32 17.99 20.87 27.78
C SER A 32 17.40 20.98 26.38
N GLY A 33 18.09 20.49 25.35
CA GLY A 33 17.71 20.65 23.95
C GLY A 33 17.99 22.03 23.36
N PHE A 34 18.73 22.90 24.06
CA PHE A 34 19.16 24.20 23.53
C PHE A 34 20.37 24.06 22.60
N LYS A 35 20.49 24.99 21.64
CA LYS A 35 21.64 25.08 20.73
C LYS A 35 22.88 25.52 21.51
N VAL A 36 23.99 24.81 21.31
CA VAL A 36 25.29 25.11 21.89
C VAL A 36 26.16 25.72 20.80
N TYR A 37 26.54 26.97 21.00
CA TYR A 37 27.45 27.67 20.11
C TYR A 37 28.91 27.25 20.37
N PRO A 38 29.80 27.39 19.38
CA PRO A 38 31.23 27.16 19.59
C PRO A 38 31.77 27.93 20.80
N GLY A 39 32.71 27.35 21.54
CA GLY A 39 33.28 27.94 22.75
C GLY A 39 32.37 27.89 23.98
N HIS A 40 31.18 27.29 23.91
CA HIS A 40 30.25 27.19 25.03
C HIS A 40 30.09 25.74 25.51
N GLY A 41 29.87 25.62 26.81
CA GLY A 41 29.53 24.34 27.42
C GLY A 41 30.69 23.35 27.45
N LYS A 42 30.35 22.07 27.55
CA LYS A 42 31.33 20.98 27.56
C LYS A 42 30.76 19.67 27.04
N ARG A 43 31.66 18.79 26.60
CA ARG A 43 31.34 17.44 26.14
C ARG A 43 31.79 16.43 27.20
N ALA A 44 30.86 15.63 27.71
CA ALA A 44 31.17 14.49 28.57
C ALA A 44 31.01 13.21 27.76
N ILE A 45 32.01 12.35 27.78
CA ILE A 45 31.96 11.04 27.13
C ILE A 45 31.83 10.00 28.22
N ARG A 46 30.78 9.18 28.16
CA ARG A 46 30.60 8.06 29.08
C ARG A 46 31.47 6.88 28.65
N LEU A 47 31.77 5.96 29.58
CA LEU A 47 32.49 4.71 29.30
C LEU A 47 31.89 3.90 28.14
N ASP A 48 30.57 3.96 27.96
CA ASP A 48 29.84 3.30 26.86
C ASP A 48 30.10 3.94 25.46
N GLY A 49 31.01 4.92 25.36
CA GLY A 49 31.28 5.69 24.14
C GLY A 49 30.22 6.74 23.78
N ARG A 50 29.15 6.87 24.59
CA ARG A 50 28.10 7.87 24.35
C ARG A 50 28.57 9.27 24.74
N GLY A 51 28.59 10.18 23.78
CA GLY A 51 28.89 11.60 23.99
C GLY A 51 27.65 12.40 24.37
N PHE A 52 27.75 13.17 25.44
CA PHE A 52 26.75 14.14 25.88
C PHE A 52 27.32 15.55 25.77
N TYR A 53 26.54 16.46 25.20
CA TYR A 53 26.88 17.89 25.15
C TYR A 53 26.04 18.64 26.17
N PHE A 54 26.67 19.46 26.98
CA PHE A 54 26.01 20.31 27.98
C PHE A 54 26.30 21.77 27.69
N ILE A 55 25.26 22.59 27.63
CA ILE A 55 25.40 24.05 27.44
C ILE A 55 25.99 24.77 28.67
N ASN A 56 25.64 24.30 29.88
CA ASN A 56 26.05 24.91 31.14
C ASN A 56 26.22 23.86 32.25
N SER A 57 26.83 24.27 33.36
CA SER A 57 27.02 23.43 34.56
C SER A 57 25.70 22.97 35.18
N LYS A 58 24.61 23.75 35.04
CA LYS A 58 23.26 23.37 35.50
C LYS A 58 22.75 22.10 34.80
N CYS A 59 22.93 22.00 33.49
CA CYS A 59 22.52 20.84 32.70
C CYS A 59 23.34 19.61 33.07
N GLU A 60 24.66 19.79 33.20
CA GLU A 60 25.57 18.72 33.58
C GLU A 60 25.28 18.18 34.99
N ARG A 61 25.19 19.06 35.99
CA ARG A 61 24.89 18.65 37.37
C ARG A 61 23.57 17.89 37.44
N SER A 62 22.54 18.36 36.73
CA SER A 62 21.24 17.68 36.69
C SER A 62 21.32 16.30 36.02
N HIS A 63 22.17 16.15 34.99
CA HIS A 63 22.41 14.87 34.33
C HIS A 63 23.12 13.87 35.24
N TYR A 64 24.15 14.29 35.99
CA TYR A 64 24.82 13.41 36.96
C TYR A 64 23.98 13.09 38.18
N LEU A 65 23.09 14.00 38.59
CA LEU A 65 22.03 13.73 39.57
C LEU A 65 20.92 12.81 39.02
N LYS A 66 21.05 12.34 37.77
CA LYS A 66 20.09 11.44 37.10
C LYS A 66 18.66 11.98 37.06
N ARG A 67 18.49 13.31 37.06
CA ARG A 67 17.17 13.94 36.92
C ARG A 67 16.65 13.72 35.51
N ASN A 68 15.37 13.40 35.38
CA ASN A 68 14.76 13.17 34.08
C ASN A 68 14.43 14.51 33.40
N PRO A 69 15.02 14.83 32.23
CA PRO A 69 14.73 16.10 31.55
C PRO A 69 13.25 16.24 31.15
N ARG A 70 12.48 15.14 31.08
CA ARG A 70 11.03 15.16 30.79
C ARG A 70 10.15 15.61 31.95
N GLU A 71 10.71 15.77 33.14
CA GLU A 71 10.01 16.26 34.33
C GLU A 71 10.41 17.71 34.66
N ILE A 72 11.54 18.17 34.11
CA ILE A 72 12.07 19.51 34.36
C ILE A 72 11.44 20.54 33.41
N CYS A 73 10.63 21.43 33.96
CA CYS A 73 9.77 22.36 33.21
C CYS A 73 10.44 23.23 32.14
N TRP A 74 11.70 23.63 32.35
CA TRP A 74 12.40 24.56 31.47
C TRP A 74 13.10 23.88 30.27
N THR A 75 13.12 22.55 30.21
CA THR A 75 13.76 21.84 29.08
C THR A 75 12.84 21.81 27.85
N VAL A 76 13.44 21.70 26.67
CA VAL A 76 12.70 21.52 25.42
C VAL A 76 11.96 20.17 25.41
N LEU A 77 12.53 19.13 26.01
CA LEU A 77 11.91 17.80 26.10
C LEU A 77 10.61 17.84 26.91
N TYR A 78 10.60 18.53 28.06
CA TYR A 78 9.39 18.73 28.85
C TYR A 78 8.32 19.47 28.04
N ARG A 79 8.70 20.59 27.40
CA ARG A 79 7.77 21.39 26.59
C ARG A 79 7.15 20.57 25.45
N ARG A 80 7.93 19.70 24.80
CA ARG A 80 7.43 18.76 23.76
C ARG A 80 6.46 17.73 24.33
N LYS A 81 6.75 17.11 25.48
CA LYS A 81 5.86 16.14 26.15
C LYS A 81 4.53 16.79 26.51
N ASN A 82 4.57 18.01 27.03
CA ASN A 82 3.40 18.76 27.50
C ASN A 82 2.79 19.68 26.43
N LYS A 83 3.19 19.54 25.16
CA LYS A 83 2.69 20.33 24.02
C LYS A 83 2.76 21.86 24.22
N LYS A 84 3.71 22.34 25.02
CA LYS A 84 3.90 23.78 25.26
C LYS A 84 4.65 24.41 24.09
N GLY A 85 4.01 25.37 23.42
CA GLY A 85 4.63 26.15 22.33
C GLY A 85 4.85 25.37 21.03
N LEU A 86 4.20 24.21 20.87
CA LEU A 86 4.00 23.61 19.56
C LEU A 86 2.76 24.30 18.97
N SER A 87 2.91 25.05 17.88
CA SER A 87 1.77 25.35 17.03
C SER A 87 1.22 24.00 16.57
N GLU A 88 -0.05 23.72 16.85
CA GLU A 88 -0.71 22.43 16.57
C GLU A 88 -0.81 22.12 15.07
N GLU A 89 -0.25 23.00 14.24
CA GLU A 89 -0.07 22.87 12.80
C GLU A 89 1.11 21.96 12.42
N GLN A 90 1.33 20.87 13.17
CA GLN A 90 1.94 19.71 12.55
C GLN A 90 0.89 19.13 11.60
N SER A 91 0.88 19.67 10.38
CA SER A 91 0.10 19.14 9.27
C SER A 91 0.25 17.62 9.27
N LYS A 92 -0.85 16.92 9.58
CA LYS A 92 -0.87 15.46 9.54
C LYS A 92 -0.38 15.10 8.15
N LYS A 93 0.74 14.37 8.05
CA LYS A 93 1.27 13.94 6.74
C LYS A 93 0.17 13.15 6.04
N ARG A 94 -0.51 13.81 5.10
CA ARG A 94 -1.57 13.18 4.31
C ARG A 94 -0.89 12.23 3.35
N THR A 95 -0.97 10.93 3.64
CA THR A 95 -0.49 9.90 2.74
C THR A 95 -1.26 10.02 1.41
N LYS A 96 -0.57 10.42 0.34
CA LYS A 96 -1.15 10.41 -1.01
C LYS A 96 -1.22 8.95 -1.48
N ARG A 97 -2.43 8.42 -1.65
CA ARG A 97 -2.64 7.12 -2.29
C ARG A 97 -2.54 7.32 -3.81
N SER A 98 -1.51 6.79 -4.43
CA SER A 98 -1.38 6.76 -5.90
C SER A 98 -2.10 5.54 -6.44
N THR A 99 -3.15 5.75 -7.24
CA THR A 99 -3.78 4.70 -8.03
C THR A 99 -3.12 4.68 -9.41
N LYS A 100 -2.57 3.54 -9.82
CA LYS A 100 -1.99 3.36 -11.15
C LYS A 100 -3.09 2.94 -12.13
N THR A 101 -3.23 3.66 -13.25
CA THR A 101 -4.15 3.29 -14.33
C THR A 101 -3.56 2.16 -15.18
N THR A 102 -4.41 1.27 -15.69
CA THR A 102 -4.03 0.20 -16.63
C THR A 102 -3.46 0.76 -17.94
N ARG A 103 -2.33 0.21 -18.38
CA ARG A 103 -1.67 0.52 -19.65
C ARG A 103 -2.16 -0.41 -20.78
N ALA A 104 -1.85 -0.07 -22.03
CA ALA A 104 -2.09 -0.93 -23.18
C ALA A 104 -1.30 -2.25 -23.07
N ILE A 105 -1.82 -3.33 -23.65
CA ILE A 105 -1.23 -4.67 -23.63
C ILE A 105 -0.87 -5.03 -25.08
N ALA A 106 0.22 -5.76 -25.32
CA ALA A 106 0.57 -6.22 -26.65
C ALA A 106 -0.59 -7.05 -27.25
N GLY A 107 -1.07 -6.67 -28.45
CA GLY A 107 -2.19 -7.32 -29.12
C GLY A 107 -3.58 -6.71 -28.88
N ALA A 108 -3.72 -5.70 -28.03
CA ALA A 108 -4.94 -4.89 -27.92
C ALA A 108 -4.61 -3.45 -27.50
N SER A 109 -4.99 -2.48 -28.34
CA SER A 109 -4.78 -1.07 -28.02
C SER A 109 -5.59 -0.64 -26.79
N LEU A 110 -5.15 0.43 -26.11
CA LEU A 110 -5.87 0.99 -24.95
C LEU A 110 -7.33 1.33 -25.31
N ALA A 111 -7.56 1.80 -26.53
CA ALA A 111 -8.87 2.16 -27.06
C ALA A 111 -9.80 0.95 -27.18
N GLU A 112 -9.32 -0.18 -27.70
CA GLU A 112 -10.10 -1.42 -27.80
C GLU A 112 -10.47 -1.99 -26.43
N ILE A 113 -9.55 -1.92 -25.47
CA ILE A 113 -9.78 -2.37 -24.09
C ILE A 113 -10.86 -1.50 -23.42
N MET A 114 -10.80 -0.18 -23.60
CA MET A 114 -11.81 0.74 -23.09
C MET A 114 -13.16 0.53 -23.77
N ALA A 115 -13.19 0.34 -25.09
CA ALA A 115 -14.42 0.10 -25.84
C ALA A 115 -15.14 -1.17 -25.35
N LYS A 116 -14.42 -2.29 -25.18
CA LYS A 116 -14.99 -3.53 -24.62
C LYS A 116 -15.41 -3.37 -23.15
N ARG A 117 -14.64 -2.63 -22.35
CA ARG A 117 -14.95 -2.37 -20.93
C ARG A 117 -16.15 -1.43 -20.74
N ASN A 118 -16.42 -0.54 -21.68
CA ASN A 118 -17.51 0.43 -21.58
C ASN A 118 -18.81 -0.05 -22.25
N GLN A 119 -18.83 -1.26 -22.83
CA GLN A 119 -20.07 -1.86 -23.33
C GLN A 119 -21.10 -1.99 -22.20
N LYS A 120 -22.31 -1.51 -22.47
CA LYS A 120 -23.45 -1.57 -21.54
C LYS A 120 -23.75 -3.03 -21.14
N PRO A 121 -24.22 -3.27 -19.91
CA PRO A 121 -24.48 -4.63 -19.42
C PRO A 121 -25.52 -5.39 -20.25
N GLU A 122 -26.45 -4.69 -20.90
CA GLU A 122 -27.46 -5.28 -21.79
C GLU A 122 -26.84 -5.92 -23.03
N VAL A 123 -25.90 -5.22 -23.68
CA VAL A 123 -25.17 -5.74 -24.86
C VAL A 123 -24.33 -6.95 -24.47
N ARG A 124 -23.73 -6.94 -23.28
CA ARG A 124 -22.98 -8.09 -22.75
C ARG A 124 -23.87 -9.30 -22.49
N LYS A 125 -25.04 -9.08 -21.90
CA LYS A 125 -26.02 -10.15 -21.65
C LYS A 125 -26.52 -10.75 -22.96
N ALA A 126 -26.87 -9.91 -23.94
CA ALA A 126 -27.29 -10.37 -25.26
C ALA A 126 -26.22 -11.24 -25.96
N MET A 127 -24.96 -10.80 -25.97
CA MET A 127 -23.85 -11.61 -26.52
C MET A 127 -23.65 -12.92 -25.76
N ARG A 128 -23.79 -12.90 -24.43
CA ARG A 128 -23.70 -14.10 -23.58
C ARG A 128 -24.81 -15.09 -23.90
N ASP A 129 -26.04 -14.61 -24.01
CA ASP A 129 -27.21 -15.45 -24.27
C ASP A 129 -27.19 -16.04 -25.68
N GLN A 130 -26.74 -15.27 -26.67
CA GLN A 130 -26.49 -15.77 -28.03
C GLN A 130 -25.41 -16.87 -28.04
N ALA A 131 -24.31 -16.68 -27.31
CA ALA A 131 -23.27 -17.69 -27.18
C ALA A 131 -23.76 -18.97 -26.48
N ILE A 132 -24.58 -18.83 -25.42
CA ILE A 132 -25.18 -19.97 -24.70
C ILE A 132 -26.14 -20.74 -25.61
N ARG A 133 -26.98 -20.04 -26.39
CA ARG A 133 -27.89 -20.68 -27.36
C ARG A 133 -27.11 -21.45 -28.41
N ALA A 134 -26.13 -20.81 -29.05
CA ALA A 134 -25.27 -21.46 -30.04
C ALA A 134 -24.51 -22.67 -29.47
N ALA A 135 -24.07 -22.62 -28.21
CA ALA A 135 -23.41 -23.75 -27.55
C ALA A 135 -24.39 -24.93 -27.31
N LYS A 136 -25.61 -24.64 -26.86
CA LYS A 136 -26.66 -25.66 -26.66
C LYS A 136 -27.07 -26.32 -27.97
N ASP A 137 -27.19 -25.54 -29.05
CA ASP A 137 -27.54 -26.08 -30.37
C ASP A 137 -26.41 -26.95 -30.93
N LYS A 138 -25.15 -26.53 -30.78
CA LYS A 138 -23.99 -27.37 -31.11
C LYS A 138 -23.95 -28.67 -30.30
N GLN A 139 -24.35 -28.65 -29.02
CA GLN A 139 -24.45 -29.87 -28.21
C GLN A 139 -25.56 -30.79 -28.70
N ARG A 140 -26.75 -30.26 -29.00
CA ARG A 140 -27.87 -31.03 -29.56
C ARG A 140 -27.49 -31.66 -30.89
N GLN A 141 -26.84 -30.93 -31.79
CA GLN A 141 -26.35 -31.47 -33.06
C GLN A 141 -25.34 -32.61 -32.85
N LYS A 142 -24.37 -32.43 -31.95
CA LYS A 142 -23.43 -33.50 -31.58
C LYS A 142 -24.14 -34.72 -30.99
N GLU A 143 -25.20 -34.54 -30.22
CA GLU A 143 -26.00 -35.66 -29.69
C GLU A 143 -26.79 -36.37 -30.78
N LEU A 144 -27.37 -35.64 -31.72
CA LEU A 144 -28.07 -36.20 -32.87
C LEU A 144 -27.11 -36.96 -33.80
N GLU A 145 -25.93 -36.41 -34.09
CA GLU A 145 -24.87 -37.08 -34.83
C GLU A 145 -24.37 -38.35 -34.11
N LYS A 146 -24.21 -38.30 -32.78
CA LYS A 146 -23.87 -39.48 -31.97
C LYS A 146 -24.97 -40.53 -32.00
N LYS A 147 -26.25 -40.13 -31.97
CA LYS A 147 -27.40 -41.04 -32.09
C LYS A 147 -27.50 -41.64 -33.49
N ALA A 148 -27.31 -40.85 -34.54
CA ALA A 148 -27.27 -41.31 -35.93
C ALA A 148 -26.14 -42.33 -36.15
N LYS A 149 -24.92 -42.04 -35.69
CA LYS A 149 -23.79 -42.99 -35.74
C LYS A 149 -24.04 -44.26 -34.94
N LYS A 150 -24.74 -44.19 -33.79
CA LYS A 150 -25.16 -45.38 -33.02
C LYS A 150 -26.25 -46.21 -33.71
N MET A 151 -27.15 -45.57 -34.46
CA MET A 151 -28.18 -46.29 -35.25
C MET A 151 -27.59 -46.92 -36.52
N GLU A 152 -26.60 -46.30 -37.15
CA GLU A 152 -25.86 -46.91 -38.26
C GLU A 152 -24.97 -48.07 -37.79
N ALA A 153 -24.37 -48.00 -36.61
CA ALA A 153 -23.65 -49.12 -36.00
C ALA A 153 -24.58 -50.30 -35.65
N LYS A 154 -25.89 -50.07 -35.45
CA LYS A 154 -26.91 -51.12 -35.25
C LYS A 154 -27.53 -51.68 -36.54
N LYS A 155 -27.24 -51.09 -37.71
CA LYS A 155 -27.74 -51.55 -39.03
C LYS A 155 -26.76 -52.41 -39.83
N LYS A 156 -25.61 -52.80 -39.26
CA LYS A 156 -24.78 -53.88 -39.82
C LYS A 156 -25.29 -55.22 -39.27
N PRO A 157 -25.85 -56.14 -40.08
CA PRO A 157 -26.18 -57.47 -39.61
C PRO A 157 -24.91 -58.34 -39.70
N ALA A 158 -24.49 -58.92 -38.58
CA ALA A 158 -23.59 -60.07 -38.57
C ALA A 158 -24.18 -61.13 -37.65
N ALA A 159 -24.09 -62.36 -38.14
CA ALA A 159 -24.83 -63.55 -37.74
C ALA A 159 -24.78 -63.92 -36.25
N ALA A 160 -25.82 -64.64 -35.84
CA ALA A 160 -26.10 -65.18 -34.52
C ALA A 160 -25.04 -66.16 -33.99
N GLN A 161 -24.94 -66.29 -32.66
CA GLN A 161 -25.33 -67.49 -31.88
C GLN A 161 -25.26 -67.19 -30.36
N PRO A 162 -26.12 -67.81 -29.50
CA PRO A 162 -26.34 -67.42 -28.11
C PRO A 162 -25.69 -68.38 -27.09
N LYS A 163 -25.42 -67.91 -25.86
CA LYS A 163 -25.46 -68.74 -24.62
C LYS A 163 -25.29 -67.93 -23.31
N GLN A 164 -26.36 -67.98 -22.50
CA GLN A 164 -26.48 -68.18 -21.05
C GLN A 164 -25.73 -67.27 -20.02
N LYS A 165 -26.52 -66.70 -19.09
CA LYS A 165 -26.10 -66.20 -17.77
C LYS A 165 -25.96 -67.39 -16.78
N PRO A 166 -25.26 -67.25 -15.64
CA PRO A 166 -25.95 -66.75 -14.43
C PRO A 166 -25.13 -65.86 -13.46
N THR A 167 -25.89 -65.11 -12.64
CA THR A 167 -25.66 -64.66 -11.24
C THR A 167 -24.46 -63.76 -10.90
N LYS A 168 -24.68 -62.48 -10.56
CA LYS A 168 -25.14 -61.89 -9.27
C LYS A 168 -24.02 -61.85 -8.21
N ILE A 169 -23.50 -60.65 -7.92
CA ILE A 169 -23.33 -60.08 -6.57
C ILE A 169 -23.30 -58.55 -6.72
N THR A 170 -24.34 -57.90 -6.18
CA THR A 170 -24.44 -56.46 -6.01
C THR A 170 -23.98 -56.15 -4.59
N GLN A 171 -22.89 -55.41 -4.43
CA GLN A 171 -22.59 -54.78 -3.13
C GLN A 171 -23.39 -53.48 -3.05
N LYS A 172 -24.35 -53.45 -2.14
CA LYS A 172 -25.14 -52.27 -1.79
C LYS A 172 -24.31 -51.33 -0.91
N ALA A 173 -24.51 -50.05 -1.15
CA ALA A 173 -24.06 -48.93 -0.35
C ALA A 173 -24.52 -49.04 1.13
N ALA A 174 -23.70 -48.49 2.03
CA ALA A 174 -24.12 -48.01 3.33
C ALA A 174 -23.89 -46.49 3.36
N PRO A 175 -24.93 -45.72 3.73
CA PRO A 175 -24.76 -44.91 4.93
C PRO A 175 -26.01 -45.03 5.82
N ARG A 176 -25.81 -45.37 7.10
CA ARG A 176 -26.88 -45.33 8.10
C ARG A 176 -26.77 -44.07 8.95
N VAL A 177 -27.94 -43.46 9.07
CA VAL A 177 -28.30 -42.19 9.67
C VAL A 177 -28.20 -42.22 11.20
N GLY A 178 -27.64 -41.14 11.76
CA GLY A 178 -28.11 -40.32 12.90
C GLY A 178 -28.72 -40.96 14.16
N GLY A 179 -28.24 -40.50 15.33
CA GLY A 179 -29.01 -40.55 16.58
C GLY A 179 -28.27 -40.17 17.87
N LYS A 180 -28.42 -38.89 18.29
CA LYS A 180 -28.40 -38.31 19.65
C LYS A 180 -27.15 -38.46 20.56
N ARG A 181 -26.41 -37.36 20.73
CA ARG A 181 -26.46 -36.45 21.91
C ARG A 181 -25.68 -35.18 21.59
#